data_AF-A0A9E4VDM1-F1
#
_entry.id   AF-A0A9E4VDM1-F1
#
_cell.length_a   1.000
_cell.length_b   1.000
_cell.length_c   1.000
_cell.angle_alpha   90.00
_cell.angle_beta   90.00
_cell.angle_gamma   90.00
#
_symmetry.space_group_name_H-M   'P 1'
#
loop_
_entity.id
_entity.type
_entity.pdbx_description
1 polymer ?
#
loop_
_entity_poly.entity_id
_entity_poly.type
_entity_poly.pdbx_seq_one_letter_code
_entity_poly.pdbx_strand_id
1 'polypeptide(L)' 'MADLSFEREVRTPYSEAYLVMEQDRQVGRVDIHFTPEMVHVAVSVDESLTQETVRQIIDTVDEDIVDAVGINRGNFVVHV' A
#
# COMPACT_ATOMS: atom_id res chain seq x y z
N MET A 1 -7.35 -3.78 -15.71
CA MET A 1 -6.66 -3.72 -14.41
C MET A 1 -5.24 -4.15 -14.63
N ALA A 2 -4.27 -3.39 -14.13
CA ALA A 2 -2.86 -3.73 -14.24
C ALA A 2 -2.58 -5.00 -13.43
N ASP A 3 -1.67 -5.85 -13.94
CA ASP A 3 -1.23 -7.05 -13.22
C ASP A 3 -0.15 -6.64 -12.23
N LEU A 4 -0.58 -6.29 -11.01
CA LEU A 4 0.27 -5.78 -9.95
C LEU A 4 0.54 -6.88 -8.91
N SER A 5 1.80 -7.00 -8.48
CA SER A 5 2.16 -7.79 -7.31
C SER A 5 2.82 -6.94 -6.23
N PHE A 6 2.61 -7.32 -4.98
CA PHE A 6 3.13 -6.62 -3.81
C PHE A 6 4.14 -7.51 -3.09
N GLU A 7 5.40 -7.12 -3.12
CA GLU A 7 6.48 -7.88 -2.50
C GLU A 7 6.86 -7.23 -1.17
N ARG A 8 6.66 -7.94 -0.06
CA ARG A 8 7.01 -7.44 1.27
C ARG A 8 8.53 -7.34 1.40
N GLU A 9 9.03 -6.12 1.55
CA GLU A 9 10.44 -5.83 1.77
C GLU A 9 10.80 -5.92 3.26
N VAL A 10 9.96 -5.31 4.12
CA VAL A 10 10.19 -5.25 5.56
C VAL A 10 8.90 -5.41 6.34
N ARG A 11 9.02 -6.03 7.52
CA ARG A 11 7.96 -6.08 8.53
C ARG A 11 8.53 -5.90 9.92
N THR A 12 7.93 -4.98 10.66
CA THR A 12 8.22 -4.73 12.07
C THR A 12 6.89 -4.74 12.85
N PRO A 13 6.93 -4.66 14.19
CA PRO A 13 5.70 -4.51 14.97
C PRO A 13 4.89 -3.23 14.67
N TYR A 14 5.52 -2.20 14.09
CA TYR A 14 4.91 -0.88 13.91
C TYR A 14 4.84 -0.43 12.46
N SER A 15 5.44 -1.16 11.53
CA SER A 15 5.50 -0.74 10.13
C SER A 15 5.77 -1.90 9.19
N GLU A 16 5.30 -1.76 7.96
CA GLU A 16 5.57 -2.66 6.84
C GLU A 16 5.91 -1.85 5.60
N ALA A 17 6.73 -2.40 4.70
CA ALA A 17 6.91 -1.84 3.38
C ALA A 17 6.84 -2.91 2.30
N TYR A 18 6.23 -2.53 1.17
CA TYR A 18 6.01 -3.38 0.02
C TYR A 18 6.53 -2.70 -1.24
N LEU A 19 7.22 -3.46 -2.08
CA LEU A 19 7.51 -3.07 -3.46
C LEU A 19 6.28 -3.37 -4.31
N VAL A 20 5.86 -2.41 -5.12
CA VAL A 20 4.80 -2.62 -6.12
C VAL A 20 5.48 -2.98 -7.43
N MET A 21 5.16 -4.15 -7.96
CA MET A 21 5.74 -4.69 -9.18
C MET A 21 4.67 -4.80 -10.27
N GLU A 22 5.05 -4.52 -11.51
CA GLU A 22 4.26 -4.74 -12.72
C GLU A 22 5.16 -5.45 -13.73
N GLN A 23 4.82 -6.68 -14.12
CA GLN A 23 5.60 -7.48 -15.09
C GLN A 23 7.12 -7.50 -14.78
N ASP A 24 7.48 -7.85 -13.54
CA ASP A 24 8.86 -7.88 -13.01
C ASP A 24 9.58 -6.51 -12.93
N ARG A 25 8.89 -5.40 -13.21
CA ARG A 25 9.40 -4.04 -13.02
C ARG A 25 8.86 -3.44 -11.72
N GLN A 26 9.73 -2.90 -10.89
CA GLN A 26 9.28 -2.08 -9.75
C GLN A 26 8.67 -0.78 -10.29
N VAL A 27 7.41 -0.53 -9.91
CA VAL A 27 6.62 0.65 -10.30
C VAL A 27 6.24 1.53 -9.13
N GLY A 28 6.51 1.09 -7.91
CA GLY A 28 6.26 1.88 -6.71
C GLY A 28 6.69 1.20 -5.43
N ARG A 29 6.32 1.84 -4.32
CA ARG A 29 6.54 1.40 -2.95
C ARG A 29 5.37 1.86 -2.09
N VAL A 30 4.95 1.00 -1.18
CA VAL A 30 3.94 1.30 -0.17
C VAL A 30 4.60 1.16 1.20
N ASP A 31 4.60 2.23 1.98
CA ASP A 31 5.08 2.25 3.36
C ASP A 31 3.89 2.41 4.31
N ILE A 32 3.72 1.46 5.23
CA ILE A 32 2.59 1.38 6.15
C ILE A 32 3.11 1.58 7.56
N HIS A 33 2.47 2.47 8.31
CA HIS A 33 2.82 2.78 9.69
C HIS A 33 1.60 2.56 10.58
N PHE A 34 1.73 1.61 11.50
CA PHE A 34 0.72 1.28 12.49
C PHE A 34 0.91 2.16 13.73
N THR A 35 -0.14 2.90 14.07
CA THR A 35 -0.26 3.59 15.35
C THR A 35 -1.41 2.96 16.16
N PRO A 36 -1.53 3.22 17.47
CA PRO A 36 -2.57 2.58 18.30
C PRO A 36 -4.00 2.80 17.80
N GLU A 37 -4.27 3.92 17.13
CA GLU A 37 -5.62 4.29 16.69
C GLU A 37 -5.75 4.42 15.17
N MET A 38 -4.65 4.54 14.44
CA MET A 38 -4.65 4.88 13.00
C MET A 38 -3.57 4.13 12.22
N VAL A 39 -3.85 3.88 10.93
CA VAL A 39 -2.86 3.39 9.97
C VAL A 39 -2.58 4.50 8.96
N HIS A 40 -1.29 4.83 8.81
CA HIS A 40 -0.82 5.74 7.78
C HIS A 40 -0.16 4.95 6.67
N VAL A 41 -0.55 5.22 5.43
CA VAL A 41 0.05 4.64 4.23
C VAL A 41 0.64 5.75 3.39
N ALA A 42 1.89 5.60 2.99
CA ALA A 42 2.53 6.41 1.97
C ALA A 42 2.74 5.55 0.72
N VAL A 43 2.31 6.04 -0.43
CA VAL A 43 2.40 5.37 -1.72
C VAL A 43 3.29 6.21 -2.63
N SER A 44 4.49 5.72 -2.92
CA SER A 44 5.38 6.32 -3.91
C SER A 44 5.28 5.55 -5.22
N VAL A 45 4.96 6.20 -6.32
CA VAL A 45 4.78 5.56 -7.64
C VAL A 45 5.60 6.26 -8.71
N ASP A 46 5.93 5.52 -9.76
CA ASP A 46 6.53 6.06 -10.98
C ASP A 46 5.57 7.07 -11.63
N GLU A 47 6.08 8.21 -12.12
CA GLU A 47 5.25 9.27 -12.73
C GLU A 47 4.48 8.77 -13.98
N SER A 48 4.98 7.72 -14.62
CA SER A 48 4.33 7.08 -15.77
C SER A 48 3.04 6.33 -15.42
N LEU A 49 2.73 6.11 -14.13
CA LEU A 49 1.56 5.35 -13.73
C LEU A 49 0.28 6.15 -13.98
N THR A 50 -0.74 5.44 -14.47
CA THR A 50 -2.06 6.04 -14.64
C THR A 50 -2.72 6.23 -13.27
N GLN A 51 -3.60 7.23 -13.18
CA GLN A 51 -4.39 7.45 -11.96
C GLN A 51 -5.27 6.24 -11.60
N GLU A 52 -5.71 5.46 -12.60
CA GLU A 52 -6.45 4.21 -12.39
C GLU A 52 -5.56 3.16 -11.72
N THR A 53 -4.31 3.01 -12.17
CA THR A 53 -3.33 2.11 -11.55
C THR A 53 -3.02 2.53 -10.11
N VAL A 54 -2.83 3.83 -9.86
CA VAL A 54 -2.60 4.35 -8.50
C VAL A 54 -3.80 4.05 -7.61
N ARG A 55 -5.03 4.23 -8.11
CA ARG A 55 -6.24 3.89 -7.36
C ARG A 55 -6.32 2.39 -7.04
N GLN A 56 -5.98 1.54 -8.01
CA GLN A 56 -5.91 0.10 -7.80
C GLN A 56 -4.93 -0.27 -6.67
N ILE A 57 -3.75 0.37 -6.63
CA ILE A 57 -2.77 0.15 -5.54
C ILE A 57 -3.39 0.49 -4.18
N ILE A 58 -4.05 1.65 -4.08
CA ILE A 58 -4.67 2.11 -2.83
C ILE A 58 -5.76 1.15 -2.38
N ASP A 59 -6.64 0.73 -3.29
CA ASP A 59 -7.77 -0.14 -2.98
C ASP A 59 -7.28 -1.53 -2.53
N THR A 60 -6.22 -2.07 -3.16
CA THR A 60 -5.60 -3.34 -2.73
C THR A 60 -4.99 -3.23 -1.33
N VAL A 61 -4.31 -2.13 -1.04
CA VAL A 61 -3.69 -1.91 0.28
C VAL A 61 -4.75 -1.72 1.37
N ASP A 62 -5.85 -1.01 1.10
CA ASP A 62 -6.97 -0.85 2.05
C ASP A 62 -7.62 -2.19 2.39
N GLU A 63 -7.90 -3.03 1.39
CA GLU A 63 -8.51 -4.36 1.60
C GLU A 63 -7.62 -5.26 2.45
N ASP A 64 -6.34 -5.39 2.10
CA ASP A 64 -5.39 -6.25 2.82
C ASP A 64 -5.11 -5.77 4.26
N ILE A 65 -5.01 -4.44 4.49
CA ILE A 65 -4.73 -3.90 5.83
C ILE A 65 -5.94 -4.02 6.75
N VAL A 66 -7.14 -3.75 6.24
CA VAL A 66 -8.38 -3.91 7.02
C VAL A 66 -8.47 -5.34 7.55
N ASP A 67 -8.15 -6.33 6.71
CA ASP A 67 -8.16 -7.74 7.09
C ASP A 67 -7.02 -8.11 8.05
N ALA A 68 -5.82 -7.57 7.84
CA ALA A 68 -4.64 -7.93 8.62
C ALA A 68 -4.61 -7.32 10.04
N VAL A 69 -5.13 -6.11 10.22
CA VAL A 69 -5.00 -5.35 11.48
C VAL A 69 -6.31 -5.26 12.26
N GLY A 70 -7.45 -5.60 11.65
CA GLY A 70 -8.76 -5.57 12.30
C GLY A 70 -9.19 -4.18 12.77
N ILE A 71 -8.66 -3.13 12.13
CA ILE A 71 -8.96 -1.73 12.43
C ILE A 71 -10.22 -1.31 11.66
N ASN A 72 -11.05 -0.46 12.26
CA ASN A 72 -12.19 0.14 11.56
C ASN A 72 -11.70 1.02 10.40
N ARG A 73 -12.29 0.87 9.20
CA ARG A 73 -11.99 1.66 7.98
C ARG A 73 -11.90 3.19 8.19
N GLY A 74 -12.52 3.74 9.23
CA GLY A 74 -12.49 5.16 9.55
C GLY A 74 -11.11 5.72 9.95
N ASN A 75 -10.12 4.86 10.22
CA ASN A 75 -8.80 5.25 10.72
C ASN A 75 -7.66 4.90 9.75
N PHE A 76 -7.93 5.00 8.44
CA PHE A 76 -6.98 4.73 7.36
C PHE A 76 -6.71 6.01 6.57
N VAL A 77 -5.43 6.41 6.47
CA VAL A 77 -5.01 7.63 5.76
C VAL A 77 -3.94 7.30 4.73
N VAL A 78 -4.15 7.72 3.49
CA VAL A 78 -3.24 7.49 2.37
C VAL A 78 -2.65 8.80 1.88
N HIS A 79 -1.34 8.81 1.70
CA HIS A 79 -0.57 9.84 1.05
C HIS A 79 0.02 9.27 -0.25
N VAL A 80 -0.09 10.02 -1.35
CA VAL A 80 0.50 9.71 -2.66
C VAL A 80 1.42 10.84 -3.04
#